data_AF-A0A8X6Y354-F1
#
_entry.id   AF-A0A8X6Y354-F1
#
_cell.length_a   1.000
_cell.length_b   1.000
_cell.length_c   1.000
_cell.angle_alpha   90.00
_cell.angle_beta   90.00
_cell.angle_gamma   90.00
#
_symmetry.space_group_name_H-M   'P 1'
#
loop_
_entity.id
_entity.type
_entity.pdbx_description
1 polymer ?
#
loop_
_entity_poly.entity_id
_entity_poly.type
_entity_poly.pdbx_seq_one_letter_code
_entity_poly.pdbx_strand_id
1 'polypeptide(L)'
;MIIESENRTKLSWRRLHLSRAKLKASSRTSALLAGFAMVAMVEIQLSNDVPEELLIAFCVCTTLLVAVHMLALLISTCILPHIEVVTSTPCSITESPHDKLHYYIETAWAFSTVFGILLFLLEIALLCWVKFYEYSFTAAWCTTIVLIPVVVLLLAFAIHFYRKLVAHKYELSKHGLRELESLANRLHGENSDKLSDHSVLTI
;
A
#
# COMPACT_ATOMS: atom_id res chain seq x y z
N MET A 1 -26.17 26.11 5.34
CA MET A 1 -24.76 26.37 4.93
C MET A 1 -23.79 26.24 6.11
N ILE A 2 -23.99 26.92 7.24
CA ILE A 2 -23.08 26.88 8.42
C ILE A 2 -23.03 25.52 9.14
N ILE A 3 -24.17 24.82 9.26
CA ILE A 3 -24.25 23.48 9.88
C ILE A 3 -23.45 22.43 9.07
N GLU A 4 -23.38 22.61 7.74
CA GLU A 4 -22.72 21.66 6.86
C GLU A 4 -21.20 21.86 6.81
N SER A 5 -20.72 23.10 7.00
CA SER A 5 -19.29 23.36 7.23
C SER A 5 -18.82 22.79 8.58
N GLU A 6 -19.62 22.92 9.64
CA GLU A 6 -19.26 22.40 10.96
C GLU A 6 -19.19 20.86 10.98
N ASN A 7 -20.14 20.20 10.31
CA ASN A 7 -20.13 18.74 10.17
C ASN A 7 -18.94 18.24 9.35
N ARG A 8 -18.55 18.94 8.27
CA ARG A 8 -17.36 18.58 7.47
C ARG A 8 -16.08 18.66 8.30
N THR A 9 -15.92 19.72 9.10
CA THR A 9 -14.76 19.89 9.98
C THR A 9 -14.71 18.84 11.09
N LYS A 10 -15.86 18.46 11.67
CA LYS A 10 -15.93 17.36 12.66
C LYS A 10 -15.54 16.01 12.04
N LEU A 11 -15.98 15.75 10.80
CA LEU A 11 -15.64 14.51 10.08
C LEU A 11 -14.15 14.46 9.70
N SER A 12 -13.57 15.55 9.21
CA SER A 12 -12.15 15.61 8.87
C SER A 12 -11.27 15.41 10.09
N TRP A 13 -11.60 16.04 11.23
CA TRP A 13 -10.91 15.86 12.50
C TRP A 13 -10.96 14.39 13.00
N ARG A 14 -12.13 13.75 12.91
CA ARG A 14 -12.29 12.33 13.25
C ARG A 14 -11.46 11.42 12.33
N ARG A 15 -11.50 11.67 11.03
CA ARG A 15 -10.73 10.91 10.03
C ARG A 15 -9.23 11.03 10.29
N LEU A 16 -8.76 12.23 10.62
CA LEU A 16 -7.37 12.52 10.94
C LEU A 16 -6.88 11.76 12.18
N HIS A 17 -7.65 11.81 13.27
CA HIS A 17 -7.33 11.08 14.50
C HIS A 17 -7.30 9.57 14.25
N LEU A 18 -8.24 9.05 13.47
CA LEU A 18 -8.30 7.64 13.09
C LEU A 18 -7.11 7.22 12.23
N SER A 19 -6.70 8.03 11.25
CA SER A 19 -5.49 7.78 10.45
C SER A 19 -4.23 7.76 11.33
N ARG A 20 -4.07 8.72 12.25
CA ARG A 20 -2.95 8.75 13.21
C ARG A 20 -2.91 7.49 14.08
N ALA A 21 -4.06 7.04 14.58
CA ALA A 21 -4.17 5.81 15.36
C ALA A 21 -3.82 4.56 14.51
N LYS A 22 -4.34 4.48 13.28
CA LYS A 22 -4.06 3.39 12.32
C LYS A 22 -2.58 3.27 12.00
N LEU A 23 -1.89 4.38 11.72
CA LEU A 23 -0.46 4.38 11.41
C LEU A 23 0.39 3.90 12.60
N LYS A 24 0.09 4.37 13.81
CA LYS A 24 0.79 3.91 15.03
C LYS A 24 0.53 2.45 15.36
N ALA A 25 -0.68 1.96 15.10
CA ALA A 25 -1.00 0.54 15.25
C ALA A 25 -0.26 -0.29 14.19
N SER A 26 -0.39 0.10 12.92
CA SER A 26 0.25 -0.56 11.78
C SER A 26 1.76 -0.66 11.91
N SER A 27 2.41 0.40 12.41
CA SER A 27 3.86 0.41 12.56
C SER A 27 4.31 -0.65 13.59
N ARG A 28 3.64 -0.69 14.75
CA ARG A 28 3.94 -1.67 15.79
C ARG A 28 3.64 -3.10 15.33
N THR A 29 2.49 -3.34 14.68
CA THR A 29 2.13 -4.67 14.20
C THR A 29 3.07 -5.15 13.10
N SER A 30 3.42 -4.29 12.13
CA SER A 30 4.34 -4.66 11.05
C SER A 30 5.74 -4.99 11.57
N ALA A 31 6.26 -4.23 12.53
CA ALA A 31 7.56 -4.51 13.14
C ALA A 31 7.57 -5.84 13.90
N LEU A 32 6.50 -6.13 14.66
CA LEU A 32 6.38 -7.39 15.39
C LEU A 32 6.23 -8.60 14.47
N LEU A 33 5.34 -8.54 13.48
CA LEU A 33 5.10 -9.66 12.55
C LEU A 33 6.34 -9.98 11.71
N ALA A 34 7.01 -8.96 11.16
CA ALA A 34 8.25 -9.14 10.42
C ALA A 34 9.38 -9.66 11.33
N GLY A 35 9.49 -9.15 12.56
CA GLY A 35 10.48 -9.62 13.53
C GLY A 35 10.28 -11.08 13.91
N PHE A 36 9.04 -11.49 14.23
CA PHE A 36 8.75 -12.88 14.57
C PHE A 36 8.96 -13.84 13.40
N ALA A 37 8.58 -13.45 12.19
CA ALA A 37 8.83 -14.27 10.99
C ALA A 37 10.35 -14.42 10.74
N MET A 38 11.11 -13.33 10.87
CA MET A 38 12.56 -13.35 10.70
C MET A 38 13.25 -14.22 11.76
N VAL A 39 12.83 -14.14 13.03
CA VAL A 39 13.35 -15.00 14.11
C VAL A 39 12.99 -16.47 13.84
N ALA A 40 11.75 -16.76 13.45
CA ALA A 40 11.34 -18.13 13.13
C ALA A 40 12.14 -18.73 11.96
N MET A 41 12.46 -17.92 10.95
CA MET A 41 13.29 -18.33 9.82
C MET A 41 14.72 -18.69 10.23
N VAL A 42 15.35 -17.94 11.13
CA VAL A 42 16.73 -18.25 11.54
C VAL A 42 16.81 -19.38 12.56
N GLU A 43 15.73 -19.60 13.32
CA GLU A 43 15.63 -20.66 14.34
C GLU A 43 15.17 -22.02 13.75
N ILE A 44 14.70 -22.05 12.49
CA ILE A 44 14.23 -23.30 11.90
C ILE A 44 15.40 -24.24 11.60
N GLN A 45 15.32 -25.46 12.14
CA GLN A 45 16.27 -26.50 11.83
C GLN A 45 15.82 -27.22 10.56
N LEU A 46 16.58 -27.05 9.49
CA LEU A 46 16.33 -27.71 8.21
C LEU A 46 16.95 -29.12 8.23
N SER A 47 16.17 -30.09 7.79
CA SER A 47 16.66 -31.45 7.52
C SER A 47 16.86 -31.65 6.02
N ASN A 48 17.70 -32.61 5.65
CA ASN A 48 18.09 -32.82 4.24
C ASN A 48 17.00 -33.47 3.39
N ASP A 49 15.94 -34.02 3.99
CA ASP A 49 14.84 -34.66 3.25
C ASP A 49 13.77 -33.66 2.78
N VAL A 50 13.87 -32.39 3.16
CA VAL A 50 12.92 -31.35 2.72
C VAL A 50 13.20 -30.98 1.25
N PRO A 51 12.18 -30.98 0.37
CA PRO A 51 12.37 -30.67 -1.04
C PRO A 51 12.81 -29.21 -1.23
N GLU A 52 13.76 -29.01 -2.14
CA GLU A 52 14.33 -27.70 -2.45
C GLU A 52 13.26 -26.68 -2.87
N GLU A 53 12.23 -27.13 -3.61
CA GLU A 53 11.12 -26.28 -4.03
C GLU A 53 10.38 -25.63 -2.85
N LEU A 54 10.21 -26.36 -1.74
CA LEU A 54 9.55 -25.84 -0.55
C LEU A 54 10.44 -24.82 0.17
N LEU A 55 11.74 -25.06 0.22
CA LEU A 55 12.71 -24.13 0.81
C LEU A 55 12.78 -22.82 0.02
N ILE A 56 12.75 -22.91 -1.32
CA ILE A 56 12.68 -21.74 -2.20
C ILE A 56 11.39 -20.97 -1.94
N ALA A 57 10.25 -21.66 -1.88
CA ALA A 57 8.96 -21.02 -1.60
C ALA A 57 8.95 -20.32 -0.23
N PHE A 58 9.51 -20.96 0.80
CA PHE A 58 9.69 -20.39 2.13
C PHE A 58 10.54 -19.12 2.09
N CYS A 59 11.76 -19.18 1.55
CA CYS A 59 12.65 -18.02 1.45
C CYS A 59 12.05 -16.84 0.68
N VAL A 60 11.38 -17.12 -0.45
CA VAL A 60 10.69 -16.09 -1.25
C VAL A 60 9.54 -15.47 -0.45
N CYS A 61 8.74 -16.30 0.23
CA CYS A 61 7.62 -15.83 1.05
C CYS A 61 8.10 -14.90 2.17
N THR A 62 9.10 -15.30 2.95
CA THR A 62 9.64 -14.47 4.05
C THR A 62 10.23 -13.16 3.54
N THR A 63 10.94 -13.20 2.41
CA THR A 63 11.52 -12.00 1.81
C THR A 63 10.43 -11.01 1.37
N LEU A 64 9.38 -11.51 0.70
CA LEU A 64 8.23 -10.70 0.32
C LEU A 64 7.49 -10.15 1.55
N LEU A 65 7.35 -10.95 2.60
CA LEU A 65 6.71 -10.57 3.86
C LEU A 65 7.42 -9.38 4.48
N VAL A 66 8.75 -9.49 4.65
CA VAL A 66 9.57 -8.40 5.21
C VAL A 66 9.50 -7.17 4.31
N ALA A 67 9.65 -7.33 2.99
CA ALA A 67 9.60 -6.22 2.04
C ALA A 67 8.27 -5.45 2.10
N VAL A 68 7.14 -6.16 2.14
CA VAL A 68 5.80 -5.55 2.18
C VAL A 68 5.55 -4.87 3.53
N HIS A 69 6.01 -5.45 4.63
CA HIS A 69 5.93 -4.80 5.94
C HIS A 69 6.81 -3.54 6.01
N MET A 70 7.99 -3.54 5.40
CA MET A 70 8.82 -2.34 5.25
C MET A 70 8.14 -1.29 4.36
N LEU A 71 7.44 -1.70 3.30
CA LEU A 71 6.64 -0.79 2.47
C LEU A 71 5.51 -0.13 3.28
N ALA A 72 4.78 -0.90 4.10
CA ALA A 72 3.74 -0.36 4.96
C ALA A 72 4.31 0.65 5.99
N LEU A 73 5.52 0.40 6.51
CA LEU A 73 6.24 1.32 7.40
C LEU A 73 6.68 2.58 6.66
N LEU A 74 7.27 2.45 5.47
CA LEU A 74 7.67 3.58 4.64
C LEU A 74 6.48 4.49 4.37
N ILE A 75 5.36 3.91 3.93
CA ILE A 75 4.14 4.67 3.67
C ILE A 75 3.63 5.34 4.96
N SER A 76 3.68 4.65 6.11
CA SER A 76 3.28 5.23 7.41
C SER A 76 4.15 6.41 7.81
N THR A 77 5.46 6.32 7.61
CA THR A 77 6.44 7.39 7.87
C THR A 77 6.23 8.57 6.94
N CYS A 78 5.85 8.33 5.68
CA CYS A 78 5.60 9.41 4.71
C CYS A 78 4.26 10.14 4.95
N ILE A 79 3.23 9.48 5.51
CA ILE A 79 1.92 10.10 5.78
C ILE A 79 1.95 10.96 7.06
N LEU A 80 2.73 10.56 8.08
CA LEU A 80 2.69 11.18 9.41
C LEU A 80 3.01 12.69 9.43
N PRO A 81 4.02 13.22 8.71
CA PRO A 81 4.34 14.65 8.70
C PRO A 81 3.20 15.48 8.11
N HIS A 82 2.55 14.96 7.08
CA HIS A 82 1.42 15.65 6.46
C HIS A 82 0.22 15.75 7.42
N ILE A 83 -0.04 14.70 8.20
CA ILE A 83 -1.12 14.69 9.21
C ILE A 83 -0.89 15.77 10.28
N GLU A 84 0.35 15.96 10.73
CA GLU A 84 0.69 16.91 11.80
C GLU A 84 0.64 18.37 11.34
N VAL A 85 0.96 18.65 10.08
CA VAL A 85 0.88 20.02 9.50
C VAL A 85 -0.58 20.49 9.31
N VAL A 86 -1.49 19.57 8.96
CA VAL A 86 -2.93 19.89 8.83
C VAL A 86 -3.57 20.20 10.20
N THR A 87 -3.08 19.60 11.29
CA THR A 87 -3.58 19.92 12.64
C THR A 87 -3.16 21.29 13.17
N SER A 88 -2.02 21.85 12.71
CA SER A 88 -1.45 23.08 13.25
C SER A 88 -1.92 24.36 12.55
N THR A 89 -2.56 24.26 11.37
CA THR A 89 -2.97 25.43 10.59
C THR A 89 -4.49 25.40 10.31
N PRO A 90 -5.33 26.07 11.13
CA PRO A 90 -6.80 25.97 11.03
C PRO A 90 -7.44 26.78 9.89
N CYS A 91 -6.67 27.54 9.09
CA CYS A 91 -7.18 28.40 8.02
C CYS A 91 -6.50 28.12 6.67
N SER A 92 -7.02 27.15 5.92
CA SER A 92 -7.14 27.17 4.45
C SER A 92 -7.92 25.94 4.03
N ILE A 93 -9.23 25.99 4.25
CA ILE A 93 -10.19 25.10 3.59
C ILE A 93 -10.34 25.66 2.18
N THR A 94 -9.35 25.40 1.34
CA THR A 94 -9.42 25.74 -0.08
C THR A 94 -8.95 24.52 -0.84
N GLU A 95 -9.92 23.75 -1.33
CA GLU A 95 -9.86 22.86 -2.50
C GLU A 95 -8.45 22.74 -3.10
N SER A 96 -7.66 21.81 -2.56
CA SER A 96 -6.38 21.43 -3.14
C SER A 96 -6.48 19.98 -3.59
N PRO A 97 -5.92 19.60 -4.76
CA PRO A 97 -5.97 18.25 -5.33
C PRO A 97 -5.34 17.15 -4.44
N HIS A 98 -4.89 17.51 -3.24
CA HIS A 98 -4.23 16.66 -2.26
C HIS A 98 -5.13 15.57 -1.64
N ASP A 99 -6.45 15.74 -1.61
CA ASP A 99 -7.36 14.73 -1.01
C ASP A 99 -7.40 13.42 -1.80
N LYS A 100 -7.34 13.49 -3.14
CA LYS A 100 -7.27 12.30 -4.00
C LYS A 100 -5.93 11.58 -3.83
N LEU A 101 -4.84 12.33 -3.68
CA LEU A 101 -3.51 11.77 -3.43
C LEU A 101 -3.45 11.07 -2.06
N HIS A 102 -4.03 11.66 -1.02
CA HIS A 102 -4.10 11.03 0.32
C HIS A 102 -4.92 9.75 0.32
N TYR A 103 -6.07 9.76 -0.35
CA TYR A 103 -6.87 8.55 -0.47
C TYR A 103 -6.08 7.44 -1.16
N TYR A 104 -5.30 7.76 -2.20
CA TYR A 104 -4.42 6.79 -2.85
C TYR A 104 -3.36 6.23 -1.89
N ILE A 105 -2.65 7.09 -1.16
CA ILE A 105 -1.62 6.66 -0.21
C ILE A 105 -2.25 5.82 0.93
N GLU A 106 -3.43 6.19 1.41
CA GLU A 106 -4.19 5.43 2.41
C GLU A 106 -4.61 4.05 1.86
N THR A 107 -5.07 3.96 0.60
CA THR A 107 -5.40 2.68 -0.03
C THR A 107 -4.18 1.80 -0.29
N ALA A 108 -3.04 2.39 -0.68
CA ALA A 108 -1.78 1.68 -0.87
C ALA A 108 -1.24 1.14 0.46
N TRP A 109 -1.27 1.95 1.52
CA TRP A 109 -0.95 1.52 2.88
C TRP A 109 -1.83 0.34 3.31
N ALA A 110 -3.15 0.46 3.18
CA ALA A 110 -4.09 -0.59 3.57
C ALA A 110 -3.84 -1.88 2.78
N PHE A 111 -3.56 -1.77 1.48
CA PHE A 111 -3.20 -2.90 0.63
C PHE A 111 -1.92 -3.59 1.10
N SER A 112 -0.85 -2.84 1.38
CA SER A 112 0.40 -3.40 1.91
C SER A 112 0.19 -4.09 3.25
N THR A 113 -0.67 -3.57 4.13
CA THR A 113 -1.00 -4.24 5.40
C THR A 113 -1.75 -5.55 5.18
N VAL A 114 -2.76 -5.57 4.30
CA VAL A 114 -3.52 -6.79 3.98
C VAL A 114 -2.63 -7.85 3.33
N PHE A 115 -1.78 -7.45 2.39
CA PHE A 115 -0.85 -8.36 1.73
C PHE A 115 0.22 -8.89 2.69
N GLY A 116 0.72 -8.06 3.61
CA GLY A 116 1.64 -8.50 4.68
C GLY A 116 1.00 -9.52 5.62
N ILE A 117 -0.26 -9.31 6.03
CA ILE A 117 -1.01 -10.29 6.85
C ILE A 117 -1.22 -11.60 6.08
N LEU A 118 -1.54 -11.54 4.79
CA LEU A 118 -1.69 -12.74 3.94
C LEU A 118 -0.39 -13.52 3.85
N LEU A 119 0.73 -12.84 3.59
CA LEU A 119 2.06 -13.46 3.57
C LEU A 119 2.45 -14.03 4.93
N PHE A 120 2.10 -13.38 6.03
CA PHE A 120 2.35 -13.91 7.38
C PHE A 120 1.59 -15.21 7.66
N LEU A 121 0.35 -15.33 7.17
CA LEU A 121 -0.37 -16.60 7.24
C LEU A 121 0.27 -17.68 6.36
N LEU A 122 0.70 -17.31 5.15
CA LEU A 122 1.40 -18.23 4.24
C LEU A 122 2.73 -18.69 4.84
N GLU A 123 3.45 -17.79 5.49
CA GLU A 123 4.69 -18.08 6.21
C GLU A 123 4.48 -19.13 7.30
N ILE A 124 3.43 -18.99 8.12
CA ILE A 124 3.09 -19.98 9.15
C ILE A 124 2.76 -21.34 8.50
N ALA A 125 2.02 -21.35 7.39
CA ALA A 125 1.72 -22.59 6.67
C ALA A 125 3.00 -23.28 6.16
N LEU A 126 3.92 -22.51 5.55
CA LEU A 126 5.20 -23.01 5.06
C LEU A 126 6.10 -23.47 6.20
N LEU A 127 6.18 -22.74 7.32
CA LEU A 127 6.91 -23.14 8.52
C LEU A 127 6.43 -24.48 9.06
N CYS A 128 5.11 -24.67 9.17
CA CYS A 128 4.53 -25.95 9.59
C CYS A 128 4.85 -27.06 8.59
N TRP A 129 4.80 -26.76 7.29
CA TRP A 129 5.12 -27.74 6.27
C TRP A 129 6.58 -28.17 6.32
N VAL A 130 7.52 -27.23 6.41
CA VAL A 130 8.97 -27.51 6.52
C VAL A 130 9.25 -28.29 7.81
N LYS A 131 8.66 -27.88 8.94
CA LYS A 131 8.93 -28.50 10.26
C LYS A 131 8.34 -29.91 10.39
N PHE A 132 7.15 -30.16 9.85
CA PHE A 132 6.46 -31.44 9.99
C PHE A 132 6.64 -32.36 8.77
N TYR A 133 7.45 -31.96 7.79
CA TYR A 133 7.69 -32.73 6.57
C TYR A 133 8.12 -34.18 6.86
N GLU A 134 9.05 -34.38 7.79
CA GLU A 134 9.56 -35.70 8.15
C GLU A 134 8.66 -36.46 9.13
N TYR A 135 7.95 -35.75 10.02
CA TYR A 135 7.22 -36.38 11.11
C TYR A 135 5.79 -36.79 10.72
N SER A 136 5.06 -35.93 10.02
CA SER A 136 3.68 -36.20 9.65
C SER A 136 3.19 -35.27 8.55
N PHE A 137 3.12 -35.81 7.33
CA PHE A 137 2.40 -35.17 6.22
C PHE A 137 0.96 -34.83 6.59
N THR A 138 0.31 -35.64 7.42
CA THR A 138 -1.09 -35.40 7.85
C THR A 138 -1.20 -34.12 8.68
N ALA A 139 -0.24 -33.84 9.58
CA ALA A 139 -0.26 -32.62 10.38
C ALA A 139 -0.07 -31.36 9.54
N ALA A 140 0.81 -31.41 8.54
CA ALA A 140 1.01 -30.32 7.59
C ALA A 140 -0.27 -30.03 6.78
N TRP A 141 -0.92 -31.08 6.25
CA TRP A 141 -2.19 -30.96 5.54
C TRP A 141 -3.32 -30.40 6.40
N CYS A 142 -3.46 -30.87 7.64
CA CYS A 142 -4.46 -30.34 8.58
C CYS A 142 -4.27 -28.84 8.82
N THR A 143 -3.02 -28.40 8.99
CA THR A 143 -2.70 -26.97 9.18
C THR A 143 -3.11 -26.15 7.97
N THR A 144 -2.76 -26.61 6.76
CA THR A 144 -3.13 -25.92 5.52
C THR A 144 -4.65 -25.86 5.36
N ILE A 145 -5.38 -26.96 5.60
CA ILE A 145 -6.84 -27.00 5.48
C ILE A 145 -7.52 -25.98 6.39
N VAL A 146 -7.05 -25.85 7.63
CA VAL A 146 -7.59 -24.88 8.59
C VAL A 146 -7.30 -23.44 8.18
N LEU A 147 -6.17 -23.18 7.51
CA LEU A 147 -5.80 -21.83 7.05
C LEU A 147 -6.53 -21.40 5.77
N ILE A 148 -6.94 -22.33 4.91
CA ILE A 148 -7.65 -22.05 3.64
C ILE A 148 -8.79 -21.02 3.78
N PRO A 149 -9.78 -21.15 4.68
CA PRO A 149 -10.89 -20.19 4.75
C PRO A 149 -10.43 -18.77 5.08
N VAL A 150 -9.41 -18.62 5.93
CA VAL A 150 -8.86 -17.31 6.29
C VAL A 150 -8.11 -16.71 5.09
N VAL A 151 -7.34 -17.53 4.38
CA VAL A 151 -6.64 -17.10 3.16
C VAL A 151 -7.62 -16.68 2.08
N VAL A 152 -8.72 -17.41 1.86
CA VAL A 152 -9.77 -17.05 0.88
C VAL A 152 -10.39 -15.70 1.21
N LEU A 153 -10.71 -15.45 2.48
CA LEU A 153 -11.25 -14.17 2.93
C LEU A 153 -10.23 -13.03 2.68
N LEU A 154 -8.97 -13.22 3.06
CA LEU A 154 -7.93 -12.23 2.85
C LEU A 154 -7.65 -11.98 1.36
N LEU A 155 -7.68 -13.02 0.53
CA LEU A 155 -7.55 -12.90 -0.92
C LEU A 155 -8.72 -12.11 -1.53
N ALA A 156 -9.95 -12.35 -1.08
CA ALA A 156 -11.10 -11.57 -1.52
C ALA A 156 -10.93 -10.07 -1.20
N PHE A 157 -10.46 -9.75 0.00
CA PHE A 157 -10.11 -8.38 0.37
C PHE A 157 -8.95 -7.85 -0.48
N ALA A 158 -7.86 -8.61 -0.65
CA ALA A 158 -6.71 -8.20 -1.45
C ALA A 158 -7.10 -7.90 -2.90
N ILE A 159 -7.94 -8.74 -3.52
CA ILE A 159 -8.47 -8.54 -4.87
C ILE A 159 -9.35 -7.29 -4.93
N HIS A 160 -10.22 -7.08 -3.95
CA HIS A 160 -11.05 -5.88 -3.86
C HIS A 160 -10.21 -4.60 -3.81
N PHE A 161 -9.16 -4.58 -2.98
CA PHE A 161 -8.23 -3.46 -2.89
C PHE A 161 -7.39 -3.30 -4.16
N TYR A 162 -6.92 -4.40 -4.75
CA TYR A 162 -6.16 -4.39 -6.00
C TYR A 162 -6.97 -3.78 -7.15
N ARG A 163 -8.24 -4.19 -7.31
CA ARG A 163 -9.13 -3.63 -8.35
C ARG A 163 -9.37 -2.14 -8.16
N LYS A 164 -9.53 -1.69 -6.91
CA LYS A 164 -9.65 -0.26 -6.59
C LYS A 164 -8.38 0.51 -6.95
N LEU A 165 -7.20 -0.06 -6.71
CA LEU A 165 -5.91 0.54 -7.06
C LEU A 165 -5.72 0.64 -8.58
N VAL A 166 -6.02 -0.44 -9.32
CA VAL A 166 -5.82 -0.50 -10.78
C VAL A 166 -6.80 0.37 -11.54
N ALA A 167 -8.09 0.33 -11.18
CA ALA A 167 -9.11 1.17 -11.82
C ALA A 167 -8.75 2.65 -11.77
N HIS A 168 -8.14 3.08 -10.66
CA HIS A 168 -7.81 4.48 -10.45
C HIS A 168 -6.43 4.88 -11.03
N LYS A 169 -5.44 3.98 -11.06
CA LYS A 169 -4.18 4.17 -11.82
C LYS A 169 -4.43 4.45 -13.30
N TYR A 170 -5.45 3.80 -13.86
CA TYR A 170 -5.87 3.99 -15.24
C TYR A 170 -6.42 5.41 -15.48
N GLU A 171 -7.32 5.88 -14.61
CA GLU A 171 -7.82 7.26 -14.68
C GLU A 171 -6.72 8.31 -14.52
N LEU A 172 -5.77 8.06 -13.62
CA LEU A 172 -4.66 8.98 -13.36
C LEU A 172 -3.69 9.06 -14.56
N SER A 173 -3.35 7.94 -15.19
CA SER A 173 -2.51 7.93 -16.38
C SER A 173 -3.17 8.69 -17.53
N LYS A 174 -4.49 8.58 -17.65
CA LYS A 174 -5.28 9.31 -18.66
C LYS A 174 -5.33 10.81 -18.38
N HIS A 175 -5.49 11.22 -17.13
CA HIS A 175 -5.44 12.63 -16.74
C HIS A 175 -4.04 13.22 -16.91
N GLY A 176 -2.99 12.51 -16.50
CA GLY A 176 -1.60 12.94 -16.71
C GLY A 176 -1.28 13.14 -18.19
N LEU A 177 -1.68 12.21 -19.06
CA LEU A 177 -1.53 12.36 -20.51
C LEU A 177 -2.26 13.60 -21.06
N ARG A 178 -3.49 13.87 -20.59
CA ARG A 178 -4.26 15.05 -21.01
C ARG A 178 -3.65 16.37 -20.55
N GLU A 179 -3.11 16.41 -19.33
CA GLU A 179 -2.41 17.60 -18.83
C GLU A 179 -1.13 17.88 -19.64
N LEU A 180 -0.34 16.83 -19.91
CA LEU A 180 0.84 16.92 -20.77
C LEU A 180 0.49 17.37 -22.20
N GLU A 181 -0.59 16.84 -22.78
CA GLU A 181 -1.08 17.24 -24.10
C GLU A 181 -1.55 18.72 -24.11
N SER A 182 -2.24 19.15 -23.06
CA SER A 182 -2.67 20.56 -22.92
C SER A 182 -1.49 21.52 -22.77
N LEU A 183 -0.42 21.11 -22.07
CA LEU A 183 0.80 21.89 -21.93
C LEU A 183 1.58 21.97 -23.25
N ALA A 184 1.68 20.86 -23.98
CA ALA A 184 2.33 20.82 -25.29
C ALA A 184 1.61 21.72 -26.32
N ASN A 185 0.26 21.71 -26.32
CA ASN A 185 -0.53 22.56 -27.20
C ASN A 185 -0.38 24.05 -26.87
N ARG A 186 -0.29 24.42 -25.57
CA ARG A 186 -0.04 25.81 -25.16
C ARG A 186 1.35 26.30 -25.59
N LEU A 187 2.37 25.47 -25.49
CA LEU A 187 3.72 25.77 -25.97
C LEU A 187 3.77 25.93 -27.49
N HIS A 188 3.07 25.08 -28.26
CA HIS A 188 2.98 25.23 -29.71
C HIS A 188 2.26 26.51 -30.13
N GLY A 189 1.15 26.86 -29.47
CA GLY A 189 0.42 28.11 -29.72
C GLY A 189 1.28 29.35 -29.44
N GLU A 190 1.97 29.38 -28.30
CA GLU A 190 2.84 30.52 -27.94
C GLU A 190 4.04 30.67 -28.90
N ASN A 191 4.57 29.55 -29.43
CA ASN A 191 5.68 29.58 -30.38
C ASN A 191 5.23 30.07 -31.78
N SER A 192 3.99 29.77 -32.19
CA SER A 192 3.40 30.28 -33.44
C SER A 192 3.12 31.79 -33.38
N ASP A 193 2.71 32.31 -32.23
CA ASP A 193 2.48 33.75 -32.03
C ASP A 193 3.80 34.54 -32.01
N LYS A 194 4.87 33.98 -31.42
CA LYS A 194 6.21 34.61 -31.45
C LYS A 194 6.83 34.66 -32.85
N LEU A 195 6.57 33.67 -33.71
CA LEU A 195 7.07 33.65 -35.09
C LEU A 195 6.34 34.68 -35.98
N SER A 196 5.06 34.90 -35.73
CA SER A 196 4.24 35.85 -36.48
C SER A 196 4.58 37.31 -36.11
N ASP A 197 4.80 37.61 -34.83
CA ASP A 197 5.19 38.96 -34.39
C ASP A 197 6.58 39.38 -34.92
N HIS A 198 7.52 38.44 -34.97
CA HIS A 198 8.86 38.68 -35.53
C HIS A 198 8.87 38.84 -37.07
N SER A 199 7.88 38.27 -37.76
CA SER A 199 7.71 38.43 -39.21
C SER A 199 7.07 39.78 -39.58
N VAL A 200 6.25 40.34 -38.69
CA VAL A 200 5.61 41.66 -38.89
C VAL A 200 6.57 42.81 -38.57
N LEU A 201 7.51 42.62 -37.65
CA LEU A 201 8.54 43.62 -37.30
C LEU A 201 9.72 43.72 -38.28
N THR A 202 9.80 42.84 -39.29
CA THR A 202 10.90 42.82 -40.28
C THR A 202 10.49 43.42 -41.64
N ILE A 203 9.35 44.13 -41.72
CA ILE A 203 8.90 44.88 -42.91
C ILE A 203 9.01 46.38 -42.64
#